data_AF-A0A4V5PL49-F1
#
_entry.id   AF-A0A4V5PL49-F1
#
_cell.length_a   1.000
_cell.length_b   1.000
_cell.length_c   1.000
_cell.angle_alpha   90.00
_cell.angle_beta   90.00
_cell.angle_gamma   90.00
#
_symmetry.space_group_name_H-M   'P 1'
#
loop_
_entity.id
_entity.type
_entity.pdbx_description
1 polymer ?
#
loop_
_entity_poly.entity_id
_entity_poly.type
_entity_poly.pdbx_seq_one_letter_code
_entity_poly.pdbx_strand_id
1 'polypeptide(L)'
;METELAFASDGTIYVHFEDEPPAGRRVFIGYALTAEERAQHGTPGLLRWACLQLLALGSDGSIYVEEGALDPEGRKEFRGYALTPKEVERVFREFHRMAFNVTIAARAT
;
A
#
# COMPACT_ATOMS: atom_id res chain seq x y z
N MET A 1 -12.00 -4.07 6.23
CA MET A 1 -10.66 -4.40 6.73
C MET A 1 -9.87 -3.11 6.82
N GLU A 2 -9.22 -2.88 7.95
CA GLU A 2 -8.29 -1.75 8.11
C GLU A 2 -7.03 -1.99 7.26
N THR A 3 -6.40 -0.91 6.82
CA THR A 3 -5.22 -0.97 5.96
C THR A 3 -4.00 -0.70 6.82
N GLU A 4 -3.27 -1.75 7.16
CA GLU A 4 -2.11 -1.69 8.05
C GLU A 4 -0.84 -1.26 7.32
N LEU A 5 -0.73 -1.60 6.05
CA LEU A 5 0.42 -1.29 5.22
C LEU A 5 0.03 -1.14 3.75
N ALA A 6 0.86 -0.39 3.00
CA ALA A 6 0.70 -0.25 1.57
C ALA A 6 2.05 -0.34 0.85
N PHE A 7 2.07 -1.05 -0.28
CA PHE A 7 3.21 -1.16 -1.19
C PHE A 7 3.07 -0.15 -2.31
N ALA A 8 3.95 0.85 -2.33
CA ALA A 8 3.90 1.92 -3.32
C ALA A 8 4.65 1.59 -4.61
N SER A 9 4.28 2.25 -5.70
CA SER A 9 4.82 2.04 -7.05
C SER A 9 6.30 2.43 -7.17
N ASP A 10 6.83 3.24 -6.25
CA ASP A 10 8.25 3.56 -6.14
C ASP A 10 9.05 2.53 -5.32
N GLY A 11 8.40 1.46 -4.85
CA GLY A 11 9.00 0.42 -4.02
C GLY A 11 9.00 0.72 -2.52
N THR A 12 8.48 1.87 -2.08
CA THR A 12 8.37 2.22 -0.67
C THR A 12 7.27 1.38 0.00
N ILE A 13 7.55 0.90 1.22
CA ILE A 13 6.54 0.31 2.10
C ILE A 13 6.12 1.37 3.10
N TYR A 14 4.83 1.67 3.12
CA TYR A 14 4.21 2.56 4.09
C TYR A 14 3.47 1.73 5.14
N VAL A 15 3.63 2.09 6.41
CA VAL A 15 2.90 1.49 7.54
C VAL A 15 1.98 2.52 8.16
N HIS A 16 0.76 2.09 8.47
CA HIS A 16 -0.28 2.92 9.06
C HIS A 16 0.18 3.58 10.37
N PHE A 17 -0.31 4.79 10.61
CA PHE A 17 -0.20 5.48 11.89
C PHE A 17 -1.47 6.28 12.18
N GLU A 18 -1.87 6.34 13.45
CA GLU A 18 -3.07 7.08 13.89
C GLU A 18 -2.73 8.55 14.17
N ASP A 19 -1.70 8.78 14.98
CA ASP A 19 -1.30 10.10 15.46
C ASP A 19 -0.24 10.76 14.54
N GLU A 20 1.01 10.76 15.00
CA GLU A 20 2.16 11.31 14.29
C GLU A 20 3.10 10.19 13.82
N PRO A 21 3.67 10.33 12.61
CA PRO A 21 4.70 9.43 12.14
C PRO A 21 5.98 9.63 12.96
N PRO A 22 6.90 8.65 13.01
CA PRO A 22 8.22 8.87 13.56
C PRO A 22 8.92 10.07 12.89
N ALA A 23 9.70 10.83 13.67
CA ALA A 23 10.35 12.04 13.17
C ALA A 23 11.23 11.78 11.93
N GLY A 24 11.14 12.67 10.94
CA GLY A 24 11.93 12.60 9.71
C GLY A 24 11.48 11.52 8.71
N ARG A 25 10.34 10.87 8.93
CA ARG A 25 9.78 9.92 7.96
C ARG A 25 9.00 10.64 6.88
N ARG A 26 9.18 10.17 5.63
CA ARG A 26 8.29 10.52 4.53
C ARG A 26 6.90 9.97 4.84
N VAL A 27 5.88 10.79 4.63
CA VAL A 27 4.48 10.42 4.79
C VAL A 27 3.85 10.24 3.42
N PHE A 28 2.95 9.28 3.32
CA PHE A 28 2.01 9.13 2.23
C PHE A 28 0.59 9.26 2.80
N ILE A 29 -0.18 10.17 2.23
CA ILE A 29 -1.61 10.27 2.44
C ILE A 29 -2.23 9.92 1.10
N GLY A 30 -3.10 8.92 1.07
CA GLY A 30 -3.72 8.47 -0.16
C GLY A 30 -5.18 8.11 0.00
N TYR A 31 -5.90 8.24 -1.11
CA TYR A 31 -7.33 7.97 -1.18
C TYR A 31 -7.60 6.78 -2.08
N ALA A 32 -8.46 5.88 -1.62
CA ALA A 32 -8.78 4.67 -2.35
C ALA A 32 -9.56 4.98 -3.64
N LEU A 33 -9.16 4.35 -4.73
CA LEU A 33 -9.97 4.29 -5.95
C LEU A 33 -11.26 3.53 -5.69
N THR A 34 -12.36 3.98 -6.28
CA THR A 34 -13.62 3.25 -6.28
C THR A 34 -13.53 1.99 -7.16
N ALA A 35 -14.49 1.07 -7.00
CA ALA A 35 -14.54 -0.12 -7.85
C ALA A 35 -14.75 0.25 -9.34
N GLU A 36 -15.54 1.29 -9.60
CA GLU A 36 -15.82 1.78 -10.95
C GLU A 36 -14.58 2.38 -11.60
N GLU A 37 -13.83 3.22 -10.89
CA GLU A 37 -12.58 3.81 -11.39
C GLU A 37 -11.54 2.72 -11.72
N ARG A 38 -11.39 1.72 -10.83
CA ARG A 38 -10.50 0.59 -11.09
C ARG A 38 -10.92 -0.18 -12.34
N ALA A 39 -12.22 -0.38 -12.55
CA ALA A 39 -12.74 -1.04 -13.73
C ALA A 39 -12.52 -0.21 -15.00
N GLN A 40 -12.73 1.11 -14.93
CA GLN A 40 -12.55 2.05 -16.04
C GLN A 40 -11.09 2.13 -16.49
N HIS A 41 -10.14 2.23 -15.54
CA HIS A 41 -8.71 2.24 -15.87
C HIS A 41 -8.21 0.88 -16.34
N GLY A 42 -8.72 -0.20 -15.73
CA GLY A 42 -8.21 -1.55 -15.92
C GLY A 42 -6.73 -1.68 -15.53
N THR A 43 -6.19 -2.89 -15.62
CA THR A 43 -4.78 -3.15 -15.26
C THR A 43 -3.78 -2.30 -16.07
N PRO A 44 -3.90 -2.16 -17.41
CA PRO A 44 -2.93 -1.38 -18.17
C PRO A 44 -2.96 0.11 -17.81
N GLY A 45 -4.14 0.68 -17.57
CA GLY A 45 -4.29 2.08 -17.17
C GLY A 45 -3.69 2.34 -15.79
N LEU A 46 -3.94 1.44 -14.83
CA LEU A 46 -3.35 1.52 -13.49
C LEU A 46 -1.82 1.39 -13.51
N LEU A 47 -1.27 0.49 -14.31
CA LEU A 47 0.19 0.36 -14.47
C LEU A 47 0.81 1.61 -15.09
N ARG A 48 0.19 2.17 -16.14
CA ARG A 48 0.64 3.44 -16.73
C ARG A 48 0.59 4.55 -15.69
N TRP A 49 -0.45 4.60 -14.88
CA TRP A 49 -0.59 5.61 -13.84
C TRP A 49 0.46 5.46 -12.74
N ALA A 50 0.77 4.22 -12.34
CA ALA A 50 1.85 3.92 -11.39
C ALA A 50 3.24 4.42 -11.84
N CYS A 51 3.45 4.58 -13.16
CA CYS A 51 4.68 5.16 -13.72
C CYS A 51 4.69 6.70 -13.71
N LEU A 52 3.53 7.34 -13.54
CA LEU A 52 3.36 8.80 -13.62
C LEU A 52 3.05 9.44 -12.27
N GLN A 53 2.49 8.68 -11.34
CA GLN A 53 2.07 9.09 -10.01
C GLN A 53 2.36 7.97 -9.02
N LEU A 54 2.42 8.34 -7.73
CA LEU A 54 2.58 7.36 -6.67
C LEU A 54 1.23 6.66 -6.41
N LEU A 55 1.19 5.36 -6.71
CA LEU A 55 0.08 4.47 -6.37
C LEU A 55 0.54 3.51 -5.29
N ALA A 56 -0.33 3.18 -4.35
CA ALA A 56 -0.04 2.19 -3.31
C ALA A 56 -1.10 1.09 -3.24
N LEU A 57 -0.68 -0.17 -3.24
CA LEU A 57 -1.54 -1.32 -2.98
C LEU A 57 -1.62 -1.56 -1.48
N GLY A 58 -2.78 -1.30 -0.88
CA GLY A 58 -3.03 -1.53 0.53
C GLY A 58 -3.19 -3.00 0.87
N SER A 59 -2.91 -3.37 2.12
CA SER A 59 -3.16 -4.72 2.66
C SER A 59 -4.64 -5.12 2.64
N ASP A 60 -5.54 -4.16 2.48
CA ASP A 60 -6.97 -4.35 2.28
C ASP A 60 -7.35 -4.69 0.82
N GLY A 61 -6.38 -4.72 -0.09
CA GLY A 61 -6.58 -4.94 -1.53
C GLY A 61 -7.02 -3.69 -2.29
N SER A 62 -7.13 -2.54 -1.64
CA SER A 62 -7.46 -1.28 -2.30
C SER A 62 -6.23 -0.65 -2.97
N ILE A 63 -6.47 0.09 -4.05
CA ILE A 63 -5.43 0.93 -4.68
C ILE A 63 -5.65 2.36 -4.19
N TYR A 64 -4.62 2.90 -3.54
CA TYR A 64 -4.57 4.27 -3.05
C TYR A 64 -3.77 5.14 -4.01
N VAL A 65 -4.27 6.34 -4.26
CA VAL A 65 -3.56 7.37 -5.04
C VAL A 65 -3.15 8.48 -4.09
N GLU A 66 -1.92 8.99 -4.24
CA GLU A 66 -1.40 10.10 -3.44
C GLU A 66 -2.35 11.32 -3.44
N GLU A 67 -2.41 12.01 -2.31
CA GLU A 67 -3.16 13.25 -2.14
C GLU A 67 -2.88 14.27 -3.26
N GLY A 68 -3.93 14.97 -3.68
CA GLY A 68 -3.89 15.95 -4.78
C GLY A 68 -4.13 15.35 -6.18
N ALA A 69 -4.08 14.02 -6.33
CA ALA A 69 -4.44 13.36 -7.58
C ALA A 69 -5.94 13.05 -7.72
N LEU A 70 -6.67 13.05 -6.61
CA LEU A 70 -8.10 12.74 -6.52
C LEU A 70 -8.80 13.69 -5.54
N ASP A 71 -10.10 13.88 -5.75
CA ASP A 71 -10.98 14.50 -4.75
C ASP A 71 -11.15 13.55 -3.55
N PRO A 72 -10.78 13.96 -2.32
CA PRO A 72 -10.85 13.10 -1.14
C PRO A 72 -12.28 12.80 -0.66
N GLU A 73 -13.30 13.56 -1.09
CA GLU A 73 -14.64 13.48 -0.50
C GLU A 73 -15.24 12.06 -0.61
N GLY A 74 -15.66 11.50 0.54
CA GLY A 74 -16.28 10.19 0.62
C GLY A 74 -15.36 8.99 0.37
N ARG A 75 -14.05 9.19 0.23
CA ARG A 75 -13.08 8.12 -0.02
C ARG A 75 -12.50 7.55 1.26
N LYS A 76 -12.12 6.27 1.20
CA LYS A 76 -11.30 5.65 2.24
C LYS A 76 -9.90 6.25 2.18
N GLU A 77 -9.47 6.86 3.28
CA GLU A 77 -8.13 7.39 3.44
C GLU A 77 -7.17 6.33 3.98
N PHE A 78 -5.90 6.43 3.60
CA PHE A 78 -4.78 5.75 4.26
C PHE A 78 -3.67 6.76 4.52
N ARG A 79 -3.19 6.79 5.77
CA ARG A 79 -2.05 7.60 6.22
C ARG A 79 -0.95 6.65 6.65
N GLY A 80 0.19 6.71 5.96
CA GLY A 80 1.31 5.82 6.24
C GLY A 80 2.66 6.52 6.23
N TYR A 81 3.59 6.06 7.07
CA TYR A 81 4.97 6.54 7.06
C TYR A 81 5.89 5.52 6.39
N ALA A 82 6.89 6.03 5.67
CA ALA A 82 7.84 5.20 4.95
C ALA A 82 8.76 4.45 5.91
N LEU A 83 8.88 3.14 5.71
CA LEU A 83 9.88 2.33 6.40
C LEU A 83 11.30 2.71 5.95
N THR A 84 12.24 2.63 6.88
CA THR A 84 13.67 2.74 6.58
C THR A 84 14.15 1.47 5.89
N PRO A 85 15.29 1.53 5.17
CA PRO A 85 15.89 0.33 4.57
C PRO A 85 16.07 -0.84 5.57
N LYS A 86 16.49 -0.55 6.80
CA LYS A 86 16.66 -1.57 7.85
C LYS A 86 15.34 -2.22 8.29
N GLU A 87 14.26 -1.44 8.36
CA GLU A 87 12.94 -1.96 8.71
C GLU A 87 12.35 -2.75 7.54
N VAL A 88 12.54 -2.28 6.31
CA VAL A 88 12.14 -2.99 5.09
C VAL A 88 12.76 -4.39 5.06
N GLU A 89 14.07 -4.52 5.33
CA GLU A 89 14.72 -5.84 5.42
C GLU A 89 14.08 -6.76 6.46
N ARG A 90 13.73 -6.21 7.64
CA ARG A 90 13.07 -6.97 8.70
C ARG A 90 11.69 -7.44 8.25
N VAL A 91 10.90 -6.54 7.67
CA VAL A 91 9.55 -6.84 7.17
C VAL A 91 9.59 -7.89 6.06
N PHE A 92 10.53 -7.81 5.12
CA PHE A 92 10.68 -8.82 4.06
C PHE A 92 11.02 -10.20 4.62
N ARG A 93 11.90 -10.30 5.64
CA ARG A 93 12.19 -11.58 6.29
C ARG A 93 10.94 -12.20 6.92
N GLU A 94 10.11 -11.36 7.55
CA GLU A 94 8.85 -11.80 8.14
C GLU A 94 7.84 -12.26 7.09
N PHE A 95 7.65 -11.49 6.01
CA PHE A 95 6.80 -11.91 4.89
C PHE A 95 7.26 -13.21 4.25
N HIS A 96 8.56 -13.36 4.03
CA HIS A 96 9.11 -14.60 3.48
C HIS A 96 8.81 -15.80 4.39
N ARG A 97 9.02 -15.63 5.70
CA ARG A 97 8.71 -16.66 6.70
C ARG A 97 7.21 -17.01 6.72
N MET A 98 6.34 -16.02 6.67
CA MET A 98 4.89 -16.24 6.61
C MET A 98 4.48 -16.97 5.33
N ALA A 99 4.95 -16.53 4.17
CA ALA A 99 4.66 -17.17 2.88
C ALA A 99 5.14 -18.62 2.85
N PHE A 100 6.33 -18.88 3.38
CA PHE A 100 6.85 -20.23 3.56
C PHE A 100 5.93 -21.08 4.45
N ASN A 101 5.56 -20.58 5.63
CA ASN A 101 4.70 -21.30 6.57
C ASN A 101 3.33 -21.62 5.97
N VAL A 102 2.71 -20.67 5.27
CA VAL A 102 1.43 -20.87 4.57
C VAL A 102 1.58 -21.94 3.49
N THR A 103 2.67 -21.93 2.73
CA THR A 103 2.93 -22.92 1.68
C THR A 103 3.09 -24.33 2.26
N ILE A 104 3.77 -24.47 3.40
CA ILE A 104 3.89 -25.77 4.08
C ILE A 104 2.53 -26.24 4.59
N ALA A 105 1.74 -25.36 5.22
CA ALA A 105 0.41 -25.69 5.71
C ALA A 105 -0.53 -26.14 4.57
N ALA A 106 -0.53 -25.42 3.44
CA ALA A 106 -1.38 -25.73 2.29
C ALA A 106 -1.02 -27.07 1.59
N ARG A 107 0.22 -27.55 1.74
CA ARG A 107 0.66 -28.85 1.22
C ARG A 107 0.31 -30.02 2.14
N ALA A 108 -0.03 -29.75 3.40
CA ALA A 108 -0.41 -30.77 4.37
C ALA A 108 -1.93 -31.09 4.33
N THR A 109 -2.71 -30.27 3.63
CA THR A 109 -4.11 -30.50 3.21
C THR A 109 -4.18 -31.16 1.86
#